data_AF-A0A527ZDN7-F1
#
_entry.id   AF-A0A527ZDN7-F1
#
_cell.length_a   1.000
_cell.length_b   1.000
_cell.length_c   1.000
_cell.angle_alpha   90.00
_cell.angle_beta   90.00
_cell.angle_gamma   90.00
#
_symmetry.space_group_name_H-M   'P 1'
#
loop_
_entity.id
_entity.type
_entity.pdbx_description
1 polymer ?
#
loop_
_entity_poly.entity_id
_entity_poly.type
_entity_poly.pdbx_seq_one_letter_code
_entity_poly.pdbx_strand_id
1 'polypeptide(L)'
;AALQDPLGANLDRYQIVKGWLEADGKLNEKVYDVAWSGDRKPDAGTGKLPSVGDTVDAANAGWTNTIGSPELSAVWEDPDFDASQPAFYYGRVIEI
;
A
#
# COMPACT_ATOMS: atom_id res chain seq x y z
N ALA A 1 -1.79 3.32 10.96
CA ALA A 1 -2.84 2.28 10.88
C ALA A 1 -3.96 2.76 9.96
N ALA A 2 -4.72 1.84 9.41
CA ALA A 2 -5.90 2.08 8.58
C ALA A 2 -6.98 1.06 8.95
N LEU A 3 -8.23 1.50 9.00
CA LEU A 3 -9.41 0.68 9.24
C LEU A 3 -10.32 0.81 8.01
N GLN A 4 -10.94 -0.30 7.59
CA GLN A 4 -11.92 -0.26 6.52
C GLN A 4 -13.09 0.67 6.86
N ASP A 5 -13.74 1.22 5.83
CA ASP A 5 -15.03 1.87 6.01
C ASP A 5 -16.08 0.82 6.44
N PRO A 6 -16.99 1.09 7.39
CA PRO A 6 -18.00 0.14 7.82
C PRO A 6 -18.92 -0.38 6.70
N LEU A 7 -19.04 0.37 5.60
CA LEU A 7 -19.81 0.03 4.40
C LEU A 7 -18.90 -0.31 3.20
N GLY A 8 -17.58 -0.33 3.41
CA GLY A 8 -16.57 -0.58 2.38
C GLY A 8 -16.12 -2.03 2.26
N ALA A 9 -15.13 -2.24 1.40
CA ALA A 9 -14.48 -3.53 1.24
C ALA A 9 -13.29 -3.67 2.20
N ASN A 10 -12.78 -4.89 2.36
CA ASN A 10 -11.60 -5.13 3.18
C ASN A 10 -10.35 -4.46 2.56
N LEU A 11 -9.28 -4.30 3.33
CA LEU A 11 -8.04 -3.67 2.86
C LEU A 11 -7.09 -4.70 2.21
N ASP A 12 -6.56 -4.39 1.03
CA ASP A 12 -5.45 -5.11 0.38
C ASP A 12 -4.13 -4.77 1.04
N ARG A 13 -3.73 -3.50 0.95
CA ARG A 13 -2.43 -3.02 1.41
C ARG A 13 -2.43 -1.56 1.78
N TYR A 14 -1.56 -1.22 2.72
CA TYR A 14 -1.18 0.13 3.05
C TYR A 14 0.18 0.41 2.40
N GLN A 15 0.24 1.46 1.60
CA GLN A 15 1.44 2.01 1.01
C GLN A 15 1.82 3.37 1.60
N ILE A 16 3.13 3.59 1.72
CA ILE A 16 3.70 4.93 1.86
C ILE A 16 4.31 5.31 0.52
N VAL A 17 3.95 6.48 0.03
CA VAL A 17 4.51 7.05 -1.19
C VAL A 17 5.42 8.21 -0.79
N LYS A 18 6.70 8.09 -1.14
CA LYS A 18 7.73 9.12 -0.96
C LYS A 18 7.95 9.82 -2.29
N GLY A 19 7.85 11.14 -2.31
CA GLY A 19 8.34 11.96 -3.41
C GLY A 19 9.49 12.86 -2.93
N TRP A 20 10.53 13.01 -3.74
CA TRP A 20 11.68 13.85 -3.39
C TRP A 20 12.30 14.51 -4.63
N LEU A 21 13.03 15.60 -4.40
CA LEU A 21 13.81 16.27 -5.43
C LEU A 21 15.29 15.89 -5.31
N GLU A 22 15.93 15.65 -6.44
CA GLU A 22 17.39 15.57 -6.55
C GLU A 22 18.02 16.96 -6.59
N ALA A 23 19.35 17.01 -6.45
CA ALA A 23 20.12 18.26 -6.52
C ALA A 23 19.98 19.01 -7.85
N ASP A 24 19.67 18.30 -8.95
CA ASP A 24 19.42 18.88 -10.27
C ASP A 24 17.96 19.35 -10.46
N GLY A 25 17.11 19.22 -9.43
CA GLY A 25 15.70 19.57 -9.45
C GLY A 25 14.78 18.51 -10.04
N LYS A 26 15.30 17.33 -10.41
CA LYS A 26 14.48 16.21 -10.89
C LYS A 26 13.61 15.66 -9.76
N LEU A 27 12.31 15.48 -10.04
CA LEU A 27 11.37 14.84 -9.13
C LEU A 27 11.41 13.32 -9.30
N ASN A 28 11.46 12.60 -8.17
CA ASN A 28 11.28 11.16 -8.11
C ASN A 28 10.12 10.78 -7.19
N GLU A 29 9.60 9.58 -7.40
CA GLU A 29 8.62 8.94 -6.53
C GLU A 29 9.02 7.49 -6.29
N LYS A 30 8.78 7.00 -5.06
CA LYS A 30 8.89 5.59 -4.70
C LYS A 30 7.72 5.19 -3.81
N VAL A 31 7.18 4.01 -4.09
CA VAL A 31 6.08 3.41 -3.35
C VAL A 31 6.63 2.27 -2.51
N TYR A 32 6.29 2.25 -1.23
CA TYR A 32 6.61 1.20 -0.28
C TYR A 32 5.33 0.50 0.13
N ASP A 33 5.24 -0.81 -0.08
CA ASP A 33 4.22 -1.65 0.56
C ASP A 33 4.65 -1.85 2.03
N VAL A 34 3.91 -1.28 2.99
CA VAL A 34 4.32 -1.26 4.41
C VAL A 34 3.54 -2.23 5.28
N ALA A 35 2.32 -2.57 4.87
CA ALA A 35 1.48 -3.59 5.46
C ALA A 35 0.51 -4.13 4.40
N TRP A 36 0.14 -5.40 4.47
CA TRP A 36 -0.80 -6.03 3.54
C TRP A 36 -1.54 -7.19 4.17
N SER A 37 -2.66 -7.56 3.57
CA SER A 37 -3.53 -8.63 4.03
C SER A 37 -3.05 -10.02 3.61
N GLY A 38 -3.36 -10.99 4.46
CA GLY A 38 -3.03 -12.41 4.29
C GLY A 38 -1.52 -12.70 4.36
N ASP A 39 -1.15 -13.94 4.04
CA ASP A 39 0.23 -14.43 4.19
C ASP A 39 1.10 -14.26 2.92
N ARG A 40 0.71 -13.32 2.05
CA ARG A 40 1.46 -13.02 0.82
C ARG A 40 2.85 -12.51 1.20
N LYS A 41 3.84 -12.86 0.38
CA LYS A 41 5.22 -12.43 0.58
C LYS A 41 5.74 -11.77 -0.70
N PRO A 42 6.48 -10.66 -0.59
CA PRO A 42 7.18 -10.09 -1.73
C PRO A 42 8.07 -11.14 -2.40
N ASP A 43 8.06 -11.14 -3.73
CA ASP A 43 8.96 -11.98 -4.51
C ASP A 43 10.42 -11.62 -4.22
N ALA A 44 11.26 -12.62 -3.98
CA ALA A 44 12.63 -12.39 -3.53
C ALA A 44 13.53 -11.77 -4.61
N GLY A 45 13.21 -11.95 -5.89
CA GLY A 45 14.00 -11.40 -7.01
C GLY A 45 13.58 -9.97 -7.38
N THR A 46 12.31 -9.64 -7.24
CA THR A 46 11.73 -8.37 -7.70
C THR A 46 11.30 -7.43 -6.58
N GLY A 47 11.17 -7.94 -5.35
CA GLY A 47 10.61 -7.21 -4.20
C GLY A 47 9.12 -6.89 -4.32
N LYS A 48 8.42 -7.39 -5.35
CA LYS A 48 7.02 -7.07 -5.60
C LYS A 48 6.10 -7.97 -4.81
N LEU A 49 5.13 -7.38 -4.11
CA LEU A 49 4.06 -8.13 -3.46
C LEU A 49 3.10 -8.70 -4.53
N PRO A 50 2.83 -10.03 -4.51
CA PRO A 50 1.84 -10.64 -5.40
C PRO A 50 0.47 -9.97 -5.27
N SER A 51 -0.26 -9.92 -6.39
CA SER A 51 -1.63 -9.41 -6.40
C SER A 51 -2.49 -10.17 -5.39
N VAL A 52 -3.38 -9.42 -4.73
CA VAL A 52 -4.50 -10.02 -4.04
C VAL A 52 -5.45 -10.64 -5.07
N GLY A 53 -6.30 -11.59 -4.64
CA GLY A 53 -7.38 -12.12 -5.48
C GLY A 53 -8.42 -11.05 -5.83
N ASP A 54 -9.59 -11.47 -6.27
CA ASP A 54 -10.71 -10.59 -6.63
C ASP A 54 -11.96 -11.03 -5.87
N THR A 55 -12.72 -10.06 -5.37
CA THR A 55 -13.97 -10.27 -4.63
C THR A 55 -15.20 -9.73 -5.37
N VAL A 56 -15.00 -9.03 -6.48
CA VAL A 56 -16.03 -8.24 -7.16
C VAL A 56 -17.02 -9.15 -7.87
N ASP A 57 -18.29 -8.94 -7.56
CA ASP A 57 -19.43 -9.47 -8.32
C ASP A 57 -19.98 -8.37 -9.22
N ALA A 58 -19.43 -8.29 -10.43
CA ALA A 58 -19.81 -7.26 -11.40
C ALA A 58 -21.27 -7.39 -11.87
N ALA A 59 -21.86 -8.59 -11.85
CA ALA A 59 -23.24 -8.80 -12.30
C ALA A 59 -24.25 -8.23 -11.29
N ASN A 60 -23.92 -8.30 -10.00
CA ASN A 60 -24.77 -7.81 -8.91
C ASN A 60 -24.31 -6.46 -8.34
N ALA A 61 -23.29 -5.83 -8.94
CA ALA A 61 -22.67 -4.59 -8.46
C ALA A 61 -22.27 -4.67 -6.97
N GLY A 62 -21.70 -5.81 -6.56
CA GLY A 62 -21.32 -6.09 -5.18
C GLY A 62 -19.90 -6.66 -5.07
N TRP A 63 -19.52 -7.02 -3.85
CA TRP A 63 -18.25 -7.68 -3.53
C TRP A 63 -18.43 -8.56 -2.29
N THR A 64 -17.42 -9.38 -1.97
CA THR A 64 -17.40 -10.15 -0.72
C THR A 64 -16.16 -9.85 0.12
N ASN A 65 -16.32 -9.76 1.43
CA ASN A 65 -15.20 -9.55 2.35
C ASN A 65 -14.51 -10.88 2.75
N THR A 66 -14.32 -11.78 1.78
CA THR A 66 -13.72 -13.11 1.99
C THR A 66 -12.19 -13.12 1.98
N ILE A 67 -11.58 -12.13 1.33
CA ILE A 67 -10.14 -11.84 1.37
C ILE A 67 -9.93 -10.38 1.81
N GLY A 68 -8.68 -9.96 1.98
CA GLY A 68 -8.35 -8.66 2.55
C GLY A 68 -8.27 -8.69 4.08
N SER A 69 -8.08 -7.52 4.71
CA SER A 69 -8.08 -7.40 6.17
C SER A 69 -8.90 -6.18 6.63
N PRO A 70 -9.64 -6.28 7.74
CA PRO A 70 -10.46 -5.16 8.23
C PRO A 70 -9.62 -3.99 8.75
N GLU A 71 -8.40 -4.27 9.20
CA GLU A 71 -7.45 -3.30 9.73
C GLU A 71 -6.05 -3.64 9.23
N LEU A 72 -5.26 -2.61 8.93
CA LEU A 72 -3.83 -2.73 8.66
C LEU A 72 -3.07 -1.75 9.57
N SER A 73 -2.11 -2.27 10.32
CA SER A 73 -1.26 -1.47 11.20
C SER A 73 0.19 -1.91 11.08
N ALA A 74 1.09 -0.93 11.00
CA ALA A 74 2.52 -1.14 10.97
C ALA A 74 3.24 0.09 11.52
N VAL A 75 4.43 -0.14 12.06
CA VAL A 75 5.45 0.90 12.25
C VAL A 75 6.42 0.76 11.07
N TRP A 76 6.66 1.87 10.37
CA TRP A 76 7.53 1.90 9.20
C TRP A 76 8.58 2.99 9.36
N GLU A 77 9.79 2.67 8.93
CA GLU A 77 10.93 3.57 8.83
C GLU A 77 11.35 3.63 7.36
N ASP A 78 11.67 4.82 6.85
CA ASP A 78 12.12 4.99 5.48
C ASP A 78 13.55 4.41 5.32
N PRO A 79 13.72 3.27 4.61
CA PRO A 79 15.03 2.64 4.48
C PRO A 79 15.97 3.45 3.57
N ASP A 80 15.43 4.40 2.79
CA ASP A 80 16.17 5.25 1.87
C ASP A 80 16.17 6.71 2.34
N PHE A 81 16.00 6.96 3.65
CA PHE A 81 15.95 8.31 4.20
C PHE A 81 17.26 9.07 3.96
N ASP A 82 17.13 10.28 3.41
CA ASP A 82 18.23 11.22 3.24
C ASP A 82 17.76 12.61 3.71
N ALA A 83 18.37 13.10 4.79
CA ALA A 83 18.04 14.40 5.37
C ALA A 83 18.44 15.60 4.49
N SER A 84 19.26 15.39 3.47
CA SER A 84 19.65 16.44 2.51
C SER A 84 18.61 16.65 1.40
N GLN A 85 17.69 15.70 1.22
CA GLN A 85 16.67 15.76 0.19
C GLN A 85 15.39 16.41 0.73
N PRO A 86 14.85 17.45 0.07
CA PRO A 86 13.49 17.88 0.35
C PRO A 86 12.52 16.81 -0.16
N ALA A 87 11.80 16.19 0.77
CA ALA A 87 10.88 15.09 0.49
C ALA A 87 9.49 15.32 1.11
N PHE A 88 8.48 14.75 0.49
CA PHE A 88 7.13 14.62 1.03
C PHE A 88 6.73 13.15 1.10
N TYR A 89 5.80 12.85 2.00
CA TYR A 89 5.27 11.51 2.20
C TYR A 89 3.75 11.60 2.29
N TYR A 90 3.06 10.65 1.67
CA TYR A 90 1.65 10.41 1.96
C TYR A 90 1.37 8.91 2.08
N GLY A 91 0.39 8.59 2.90
CA GLY A 91 -0.14 7.25 3.01
C GLY A 91 -1.29 7.04 2.03
N ARG A 92 -1.36 5.88 1.39
CA ARG A 92 -2.54 5.43 0.64
C ARG A 92 -2.88 3.99 0.99
N VAL A 93 -4.16 3.69 1.05
CA VAL A 93 -4.68 2.37 1.41
C VAL A 93 -5.56 1.91 0.26
N ILE A 94 -5.40 0.66 -0.13
CA ILE A 94 -6.13 0.04 -1.24
C ILE A 94 -7.13 -0.94 -0.65
N GLU A 95 -8.39 -0.85 -1.07
CA GLU A 95 -9.45 -1.80 -0.75
C GLU A 95 -9.49 -2.96 -1.76
N ILE A 96 -10.07 -4.08 -1.35
CA ILE A 96 -10.27 -5.30 -2.14
C ILE A 96 -11.54 -6.05 -1.76
#